data_AF-A0A8I1Q0N8-F1
#
_entry.id   AF-A0A8I1Q0N8-F1
#
_cell.length_a   1.000
_cell.length_b   1.000
_cell.length_c   1.000
_cell.angle_alpha   90.00
_cell.angle_beta   90.00
_cell.angle_gamma   90.00
#
_symmetry.space_group_name_H-M   'P 1'
#
loop_
_entity.id
_entity.type
_entity.pdbx_description
1 polymer ?
#
loop_
_entity_poly.entity_id
_entity_poly.type
_entity_poly.pdbx_seq_one_letter_code
_entity_poly.pdbx_strand_id
1 'polypeptide(L)' 'MFIVSILLFIVGIACFGLAFSVVGWQAVIFILGILLVSAAMAIPIHTTRRNNQRQL' A
#
# COMPACT_ATOMS: atom_id res chain seq x y z
N MET A 1 -7.25 -7.00 7.43
CA MET A 1 -6.31 -7.31 8.52
C MET A 1 -5.32 -6.18 8.67
N PHE A 2 -5.34 -5.48 9.81
CA PHE A 2 -4.54 -4.27 10.05
C PHE A 2 -3.03 -4.48 9.82
N ILE A 3 -2.51 -5.67 10.18
CA ILE A 3 -1.11 -6.05 10.00
C ILE A 3 -0.67 -6.04 8.52
N VAL A 4 -1.55 -6.48 7.61
CA VAL A 4 -1.26 -6.55 6.17
C VAL A 4 -1.17 -5.14 5.58
N SER A 5 -2.03 -4.24 6.06
CA SER A 5 -2.03 -2.82 5.68
C SER A 5 -0.76 -2.11 6.13
N ILE A 6 -0.29 -2.38 7.35
CA ILE A 6 0.99 -1.84 7.87
C ILE A 6 2.16 -2.36 7.03
N LEU A 7 2.21 -3.66 6.72
CA LEU A 7 3.26 -4.22 5.89
C LEU A 7 3.29 -3.60 4.49
N LEU A 8 2.14 -3.48 3.82
CA LEU A 8 2.05 -2.84 2.51
C LEU A 8 2.51 -1.38 2.54
N PHE A 9 2.19 -0.66 3.62
CA PHE A 9 2.61 0.72 3.80
C PHE A 9 4.13 0.86 3.95
N ILE A 10 4.75 0.03 4.78
CA ILE A 10 6.21 0.01 4.97
C ILE A 10 6.92 -0.34 3.65
N VAL A 11 6.42 -1.34 2.92
CA VAL A 11 6.97 -1.72 1.61
C VAL A 11 6.81 -0.59 0.59
N GLY A 12 5.65 0.10 0.56
CA GLY A 12 5.43 1.25 -0.30
C GLY A 12 6.41 2.40 -0.05
N ILE A 13 6.65 2.75 1.22
CA ILE A 13 7.65 3.76 1.60
C ILE A 13 9.08 3.33 1.23
N ALA A 14 9.44 2.07 1.47
CA ALA A 14 10.76 1.56 1.08
C ALA A 14 10.96 1.61 -0.45
N CYS A 15 9.92 1.32 -1.22
CA CYS A 15 9.93 1.40 -2.68
C CYS A 15 10.19 2.84 -3.16
N PHE A 16 9.60 3.85 -2.51
CA PHE A 16 9.91 5.26 -2.81
C PHE A 16 11.37 5.63 -2.56
N GLY A 17 11.99 5.13 -1.48
CA GLY A 17 13.41 5.35 -1.22
C GLY A 17 14.31 4.73 -2.29
N LEU A 18 13.95 3.53 -2.76
CA LEU A 18 14.68 2.84 -3.85
C LEU A 18 14.47 3.50 -5.22
N ALA A 19 13.35 4.22 -5.43
CA ALA A 19 13.07 4.90 -6.69
C ALA A 19 14.17 5.89 -7.10
N PHE A 20 14.85 6.51 -6.12
CA PHE A 20 15.96 7.44 -6.37
C PHE A 20 17.30 6.75 -6.59
N SER A 21 17.41 5.46 -6.25
CA SER A 21 18.64 4.68 -6.37
C SER A 21 18.76 3.97 -7.73
N VAL A 22 17.63 3.59 -8.34
CA VAL A 22 17.62 2.82 -9.60
C VAL A 22 17.56 3.74 -10.81
N VAL A 23 18.70 3.92 -11.48
CA VAL A 23 18.81 4.74 -12.69
C VAL A 23 18.01 4.14 -13.84
N GLY A 24 17.16 4.94 -14.48
CA GLY A 24 16.36 4.56 -15.65
C GLY A 24 14.97 3.99 -15.34
N TRP A 25 14.69 3.60 -14.10
CA TRP A 25 13.39 3.05 -13.68
C TRP A 25 12.66 3.89 -12.62
N GLN A 26 13.14 5.10 -12.34
CA GLN A 26 12.64 5.97 -11.26
C GLN A 26 11.11 6.18 -11.32
N ALA A 27 10.58 6.50 -12.50
CA ALA A 27 9.15 6.75 -12.69
C ALA A 27 8.28 5.53 -12.38
N VAL A 28 8.71 4.33 -12.81
CA VAL A 28 7.95 3.09 -12.58
C VAL A 28 7.90 2.75 -11.10
N ILE A 29 9.04 2.83 -10.41
CA ILE A 29 9.16 2.52 -8.99
C ILE A 29 8.39 3.56 -8.15
N PHE A 30 8.42 4.83 -8.55
CA PHE A 30 7.66 5.90 -7.92
C PHE A 30 6.14 5.66 -8.02
N ILE A 31 5.63 5.31 -9.22
CA ILE A 31 4.21 5.00 -9.42
C ILE A 31 3.81 3.75 -8.62
N LEU A 32 4.66 2.71 -8.61
CA LEU A 32 4.44 1.50 -7.80
C LEU A 32 4.37 1.82 -6.30
N GLY A 33 5.25 2.70 -5.81
CA GLY A 33 5.22 3.18 -4.42
C GLY A 33 3.89 3.85 -4.07
N ILE A 34 3.39 4.75 -4.92
CA ILE A 34 2.07 5.40 -4.73
C ILE A 34 0.97 4.33 -4.67
N LEU A 35 0.97 3.40 -5.63
CA LEU A 35 -0.04 2.34 -5.73
C LEU A 35 -0.04 1.43 -4.51
N LEU A 36 1.13 1.05 -4.00
CA LEU A 36 1.27 0.25 -2.78
C LEU A 36 0.73 0.99 -1.55
N VAL A 37 1.05 2.27 -1.39
CA VAL A 37 0.58 3.09 -0.27
C VAL A 37 -0.94 3.28 -0.35
N SER A 38 -1.50 3.57 -1.53
CA SER A 38 -2.95 3.66 -1.73
C SER A 38 -3.66 2.33 -1.44
N ALA A 39 -3.09 1.21 -1.89
CA ALA A 39 -3.62 -0.13 -1.60
C ALA A 39 -3.57 -0.44 -0.10
N ALA A 40 -2.48 -0.06 0.58
CA ALA A 40 -2.33 -0.19 2.03
C ALA A 40 -3.49 0.47 2.79
N MET A 41 -3.94 1.64 2.33
CA MET A 41 -5.07 2.38 2.92
C MET A 41 -6.45 1.84 2.50
N ALA A 42 -6.58 1.30 1.29
CA ALA A 42 -7.85 0.78 0.77
C ALA A 42 -8.27 -0.57 1.40
N ILE A 43 -7.32 -1.47 1.64
CA ILE A 43 -7.56 -2.80 2.24
C ILE A 43 -8.28 -2.75 3.62
N PRO A 44 -7.86 -1.93 4.59
CA PRO A 44 -8.52 -1.87 5.90
C PRO A 44 -9.92 -1.25 5.82
N ILE A 45 -10.17 -0.34 4.87
CA ILE A 45 -11.50 0.27 4.68
C ILE A 45 -12.50 -0.77 4.14
N HIS A 46 -12.09 -1.57 3.15
CA HIS A 46 -12.97 -2.60 2.58
C HIS A 46 -13.17 -3.80 3.53
N THR A 47 -12.14 -4.19 4.28
CA THR A 47 -12.26 -5.30 5.25
C THR A 47 -13.11 -4.93 6.47
N THR A 48 -13.09 -3.68 6.93
CA THR A 48 -13.92 -3.24 8.07
C THR A 48 -15.41 -3.23 7.69
N ARG A 49 -15.71 -2.84 6.44
CA ARG A 49 -17.09 -2.78 5.92
C ARG A 49 -17.73 -4.17 5.79
N ARG A 50 -16.97 -5.21 5.43
CA ARG A 50 -17.49 -6.60 5.40
C ARG A 50 -17.84 -7.15 6.77
N ASN A 51 -17.05 -6.84 7.80
CA ASN A 51 -17.32 -7.35 9.15
C ASN A 51 -18.59 -6.72 9.74
N ASN A 52 -18.82 -5.42 9.49
CA ASN A 52 -20.02 -4.73 9.98
C ASN A 52 -21.33 -5.22 9.31
N GLN A 53 -21.27 -5.66 8.05
CA GLN A 53 -22.45 -6.16 7.31
C GLN A 53 -22.92 -7.55 7.75
N ARG A 54 -22.09 -8.33 8.46
CA ARG A 54 -22.48 -9.64 9.01
C ARG A 54 -23.19 -9.56 10.36
N GLN A 55 -23.35 -8.35 10.91
CA GLN A 55 -23.97 -8.12 12.22
C GLN A 55 -25.42 -7.61 12.13
N LEU A 56 -26.01 -7.55 10.92
CA LEU A 56 -27.43 -7.30 10.67
C LEU A 56 -28.06 -8.57 10.08
#